data_AF-A0A4R9X7K8-F1
#
_entry.id   AF-A0A4R9X7K8-F1
#
_cell.length_a   1.000
_cell.length_b   1.000
_cell.length_c   1.000
_cell.angle_alpha   90.00
_cell.angle_beta   90.00
_cell.angle_gamma   90.00
#
_symmetry.space_group_name_H-M   'P 1'
#
loop_
_entity.id
_entity.type
_entity.pdbx_description
1 polymer ?
#
loop_
_entity_poly.entity_id
_entity_poly.type
_entity_poly.pdbx_seq_one_letter_code
_entity_poly.pdbx_strand_id
1 'polypeptide(L)'
;MKMAVSTSFTRRGVVAGLALAAASTAVLPSDNALAQAKQTTAEKSLYERLGGVFAIAAVVDHFSDAVVKNPIVGKKSKNRRLRKWHTKNLERLPGLKFMRTLWVCDVSGGPFKFVATKPGTTPLGLEEAHRDLRISPAEFDEVAAELGRTLDFFKVPKPEQAEVLAAFAAHKDEVTAGYVERG
;
A
#
# COMPACT_ATOMS: atom_id res chain seq x y z
N MET A 1 20.77 -42.93 -5.41
CA MET A 1 19.78 -43.27 -4.37
C MET A 1 19.27 -42.00 -3.68
N LYS A 2 18.11 -41.50 -4.09
CA LYS A 2 16.93 -41.20 -3.26
C LYS A 2 15.97 -40.38 -4.12
N MET A 3 14.75 -40.88 -4.18
CA MET A 3 13.67 -40.50 -5.10
C MET A 3 12.82 -39.36 -4.53
N ALA A 4 12.20 -38.61 -5.46
CA ALA A 4 10.84 -38.04 -5.45
C ALA A 4 10.46 -37.09 -4.28
N VAL A 5 9.61 -36.08 -4.44
CA VAL A 5 8.20 -36.20 -4.82
C VAL A 5 7.69 -34.87 -5.39
N SER A 6 7.08 -34.95 -6.57
CA SER A 6 6.17 -33.95 -7.12
C SER A 6 4.80 -34.11 -6.44
N THR A 7 4.27 -33.08 -5.80
CA THR A 7 2.91 -33.09 -5.25
C THR A 7 1.96 -32.37 -6.19
N SER A 8 1.30 -33.13 -7.04
CA SER A 8 0.13 -32.70 -7.81
C SER A 8 -1.09 -32.64 -6.88
N PHE A 9 -1.63 -31.44 -6.66
CA PHE A 9 -2.89 -31.26 -5.94
C PHE A 9 -4.05 -31.73 -6.81
N THR A 10 -4.57 -32.93 -6.54
CA THR A 10 -5.79 -33.44 -7.15
C THR A 10 -6.99 -33.02 -6.30
N ARG A 11 -7.84 -32.14 -6.83
CA ARG A 11 -9.12 -31.77 -6.22
C ARG A 11 -10.20 -32.71 -6.76
N ARG A 12 -10.65 -33.65 -5.93
CA ARG A 12 -11.92 -34.41 -6.03
C ARG A 12 -12.60 -34.25 -4.66
N GLY A 13 -13.91 -34.11 -4.48
CA GLY A 13 -15.08 -34.08 -5.35
C GLY A 13 -16.30 -34.01 -4.41
N VAL A 14 -17.35 -33.34 -4.88
CA VAL A 14 -18.81 -33.48 -4.62
C VAL A 14 -19.28 -34.17 -3.32
N VAL A 15 -20.18 -33.49 -2.59
CA VAL A 15 -21.39 -34.13 -2.03
C VAL A 15 -22.60 -33.18 -2.17
N ALA A 16 -23.64 -33.70 -2.80
CA ALA A 16 -24.97 -33.12 -2.92
C ALA A 16 -25.79 -33.35 -1.63
N GLY A 17 -26.65 -32.40 -1.27
CA GLY A 17 -27.61 -32.53 -0.18
C GLY A 17 -28.90 -31.80 -0.54
N LEU A 18 -29.90 -32.58 -0.94
CA LEU A 18 -31.24 -32.20 -1.37
C LEU A 18 -32.16 -32.05 -0.14
N ALA A 19 -33.09 -31.09 -0.23
CA ALA A 19 -34.53 -31.25 0.06
C ALA A 19 -35.19 -30.35 1.14
N LEU A 20 -36.34 -29.86 0.67
CA LEU A 20 -37.63 -29.62 1.32
C LEU A 20 -37.98 -28.21 1.82
N ALA A 21 -38.85 -27.59 1.03
CA ALA A 21 -39.58 -26.37 1.29
C ALA A 21 -40.72 -26.60 2.30
N ALA A 22 -40.92 -25.63 3.19
CA ALA A 22 -42.17 -25.39 3.89
C ALA A 22 -42.54 -23.92 3.67
N ALA A 23 -43.56 -23.66 2.84
CA ALA A 23 -44.11 -22.33 2.64
C ALA A 23 -45.04 -21.99 3.81
N SER A 24 -44.63 -21.05 4.66
CA SER A 24 -45.50 -20.43 5.66
C SER A 24 -46.01 -19.10 5.09
N THR A 25 -47.31 -18.97 4.84
CA THR A 25 -47.94 -17.70 4.46
C THR A 25 -48.24 -16.88 5.70
N ALA A 26 -47.30 -16.00 6.08
CA ALA A 26 -47.57 -14.92 7.02
C ALA A 26 -47.79 -13.62 6.22
N VAL A 27 -49.01 -13.09 6.27
CA VAL A 27 -49.33 -11.74 5.80
C VAL A 27 -48.75 -10.76 6.82
N LEU A 28 -47.79 -9.94 6.39
CA LEU A 28 -47.27 -8.83 7.18
C LEU A 28 -47.72 -7.48 6.56
N PRO A 29 -48.05 -6.47 7.38
CA PRO A 29 -48.51 -5.17 6.91
C PRO A 29 -47.42 -4.47 6.09
N SER A 30 -47.77 -4.06 4.88
CA SER A 30 -46.86 -3.61 3.81
C SER A 30 -46.45 -2.13 3.90
N ASP A 31 -46.36 -1.53 5.09
CA ASP A 31 -46.12 -0.08 5.20
C ASP A 31 -44.79 0.31 5.87
N ASN A 32 -43.97 -0.64 6.35
CA ASN A 32 -42.66 -0.34 6.97
C ASN A 32 -41.43 -0.74 6.14
N ALA A 33 -41.61 -1.37 4.98
CA ALA A 33 -40.48 -1.88 4.18
C ALA A 33 -39.73 -0.77 3.40
N LEU A 34 -40.36 0.37 3.13
CA LEU A 34 -39.73 1.49 2.41
C LEU A 34 -38.88 2.40 3.32
N ALA A 35 -39.11 2.40 4.63
CA ALA A 35 -38.37 3.25 5.57
C ALA A 35 -37.00 2.67 5.97
N GLN A 36 -36.79 1.36 5.78
CA GLN A 36 -35.54 0.66 6.12
C GLN A 36 -34.54 0.55 4.95
N ALA A 37 -34.91 0.99 3.74
CA ALA A 37 -34.05 0.92 2.56
C ALA A 37 -33.12 2.13 2.39
N LYS A 38 -32.93 2.96 3.43
CA LYS A 38 -31.77 3.85 3.53
C LYS A 38 -30.63 3.10 4.21
N GLN A 39 -30.24 1.96 3.63
CA GLN A 39 -28.95 1.38 3.92
C GLN A 39 -27.93 2.44 3.54
N THR A 40 -27.30 3.05 4.55
CA THR A 40 -26.05 3.77 4.40
C THR A 40 -25.08 2.77 3.79
N THR A 41 -24.92 2.78 2.45
CA THR A 41 -23.79 2.12 1.82
C THR A 41 -22.57 2.67 2.51
N ALA A 42 -21.88 1.84 3.29
CA ALA A 42 -20.64 2.23 3.93
C ALA A 42 -19.74 2.84 2.85
N GLU A 43 -19.20 4.03 3.11
CA GLU A 43 -18.32 4.67 2.15
C GLU A 43 -17.16 3.71 1.84
N LYS A 44 -16.87 3.53 0.55
CA LYS A 44 -15.76 2.69 0.12
C LYS A 44 -14.47 3.21 0.75
N SER A 45 -13.67 2.28 1.28
CA SER A 45 -12.32 2.56 1.73
C SER A 45 -11.50 3.21 0.62
N LEU A 46 -10.44 3.95 0.99
CA LEU A 46 -9.50 4.48 0.01
C LEU A 46 -8.88 3.35 -0.82
N TYR A 47 -8.60 2.20 -0.20
CA TYR A 47 -8.09 1.00 -0.88
C TYR A 47 -8.99 0.57 -2.05
N GLU A 48 -10.30 0.50 -1.81
CA GLU A 48 -11.28 0.14 -2.85
C GLU A 48 -11.39 1.22 -3.92
N ARG A 49 -11.34 2.50 -3.55
CA ARG A 49 -11.37 3.63 -4.50
C ARG A 49 -10.11 3.70 -5.36
N LEU A 50 -8.97 3.31 -4.81
CA LEU A 50 -7.70 3.19 -5.54
C LEU A 50 -7.64 1.96 -6.48
N GLY A 51 -8.65 1.08 -6.46
CA GLY A 51 -8.70 -0.12 -7.31
C GLY A 51 -7.99 -1.34 -6.73
N GLY A 52 -7.71 -1.34 -5.42
CA GLY A 52 -7.11 -2.45 -4.71
C GLY A 52 -5.64 -2.72 -5.03
N VAL A 53 -5.11 -3.83 -4.51
CA VAL A 53 -3.66 -4.11 -4.47
C VAL A 53 -2.97 -4.12 -5.83
N PHE A 54 -3.63 -4.57 -6.91
CA PHE A 54 -3.02 -4.59 -8.23
C PHE A 54 -2.81 -3.20 -8.81
N ALA A 55 -3.80 -2.31 -8.64
CA ALA A 55 -3.69 -0.92 -9.07
C ALA A 55 -2.64 -0.17 -8.21
N ILE A 56 -2.68 -0.38 -6.89
CA ILE A 56 -1.68 0.16 -5.96
C ILE A 56 -0.27 -0.32 -6.33
N ALA A 57 -0.09 -1.61 -6.60
CA ALA A 57 1.21 -2.17 -6.99
C ALA A 57 1.75 -1.55 -8.28
N ALA A 58 0.89 -1.30 -9.27
CA ALA A 58 1.29 -0.63 -10.52
C ALA A 58 1.75 0.83 -10.28
N VAL A 59 1.03 1.58 -9.44
CA VAL A 59 1.42 2.93 -9.02
C VAL A 59 2.78 2.90 -8.30
N VAL A 60 2.95 1.99 -7.35
CA VAL A 60 4.18 1.86 -6.56
C VAL A 60 5.37 1.41 -7.41
N ASP A 61 5.15 0.52 -8.38
CA ASP A 61 6.16 0.06 -9.33
C ASP A 61 6.72 1.23 -10.14
N HIS A 62 5.84 2.02 -10.77
CA HIS A 62 6.21 3.21 -11.51
C HIS A 62 6.89 4.27 -10.63
N PHE A 63 6.30 4.58 -9.47
CA PHE A 63 6.82 5.56 -8.52
C PHE A 63 8.24 5.20 -8.08
N SER A 64 8.49 3.93 -7.76
CA SER A 64 9.80 3.49 -7.30
C SER A 64 10.85 3.60 -8.41
N ASP A 65 10.49 3.32 -9.66
CA ASP A 65 11.39 3.52 -10.80
C ASP A 65 11.63 5.00 -11.12
N ALA A 66 10.62 5.85 -10.91
CA ALA A 66 10.72 7.29 -11.07
C ALA A 66 11.68 7.90 -10.02
N VAL A 67 11.53 7.52 -8.74
CA VAL A 67 12.44 7.96 -7.65
C VAL A 67 13.90 7.58 -7.95
N VAL A 68 14.15 6.39 -8.50
CA VAL A 68 15.52 5.96 -8.88
C VAL A 68 16.13 6.90 -9.94
N LYS A 69 15.32 7.38 -10.87
CA LYS A 69 15.73 8.27 -11.98
C LYS A 69 15.74 9.75 -11.58
N ASN A 70 15.05 10.12 -10.50
CA ASN A 70 14.93 11.49 -10.04
C ASN A 70 16.31 12.12 -9.77
N PRO A 71 16.57 13.35 -10.24
CA PRO A 71 17.89 13.98 -10.13
C PRO A 71 18.26 14.38 -8.70
N ILE A 72 17.29 14.62 -7.82
CA ILE A 72 17.50 15.12 -6.46
C ILE A 72 17.58 13.96 -5.45
N VAL A 73 16.71 12.96 -5.58
CA VAL A 73 16.60 11.86 -4.58
C VAL A 73 17.08 10.50 -5.08
N GLY A 74 17.36 10.38 -6.38
CA GLY A 74 17.77 9.13 -7.02
C GLY A 74 19.28 9.01 -7.28
N LYS A 75 19.64 8.40 -8.42
CA LYS A 75 21.03 8.09 -8.83
C LYS A 75 21.96 9.30 -8.91
N LYS A 76 21.42 10.51 -9.08
CA LYS A 76 22.19 11.76 -9.18
C LYS A 76 22.11 12.62 -7.92
N SER A 77 21.48 12.11 -6.85
CA SER A 77 21.30 12.84 -5.60
C SER A 77 22.62 13.40 -5.05
N LYS A 78 22.57 14.63 -4.51
CA LYS A 78 23.71 15.23 -3.79
C LYS A 78 23.98 14.48 -2.47
N ASN A 79 22.95 13.94 -1.82
CA ASN A 79 23.10 13.09 -0.65
C ASN A 79 23.77 11.76 -1.02
N ARG A 80 25.00 11.59 -0.53
CA ARG A 80 25.85 10.42 -0.83
C ARG A 80 25.20 9.09 -0.42
N ARG A 81 24.38 9.09 0.63
CA ARG A 81 23.72 7.87 1.16
C ARG A 81 22.58 7.43 0.25
N LEU A 82 21.70 8.37 -0.13
CA LEU A 82 20.67 8.13 -1.14
C LEU A 82 21.29 7.69 -2.48
N ARG A 83 22.30 8.42 -2.96
CA ARG A 83 22.99 8.06 -4.20
C ARG A 83 23.61 6.66 -4.15
N LYS A 84 24.26 6.30 -3.03
CA LYS A 84 24.82 4.95 -2.83
C LYS A 84 23.73 3.89 -2.90
N TRP A 85 22.60 4.09 -2.21
CA TRP A 85 21.48 3.15 -2.25
C TRP A 85 20.99 2.94 -3.69
N HIS A 86 20.76 4.02 -4.44
CA HIS A 86 20.25 3.98 -5.82
C HIS A 86 21.27 3.52 -6.88
N THR A 87 22.53 3.30 -6.53
CA THR A 87 23.58 2.87 -7.46
C THR A 87 24.21 1.52 -7.11
N LYS A 88 24.12 1.09 -5.85
CA LYS A 88 24.79 -0.11 -5.34
C LYS A 88 23.87 -1.14 -4.71
N ASN A 89 22.61 -0.79 -4.44
CA ASN A 89 21.65 -1.66 -3.73
C ASN A 89 20.34 -1.88 -4.50
N LEU A 90 20.32 -1.64 -5.82
CA LEU A 90 19.10 -1.73 -6.63
C LEU A 90 18.56 -3.16 -6.78
N GLU A 91 19.38 -4.18 -6.51
CA GLU A 91 18.93 -5.57 -6.39
C GLU A 91 17.86 -5.76 -5.31
N ARG A 92 17.77 -4.85 -4.33
CA ARG A 92 16.75 -4.85 -3.28
C ARG A 92 15.45 -4.13 -3.70
N LEU A 93 15.43 -3.46 -4.85
CA LEU A 93 14.29 -2.66 -5.29
C LEU A 93 12.98 -3.47 -5.41
N PRO A 94 12.96 -4.73 -5.89
CA PRO A 94 11.73 -5.52 -5.92
C PRO A 94 11.11 -5.70 -4.52
N GLY A 95 11.94 -5.99 -3.52
CA GLY A 95 11.49 -6.08 -2.12
C GLY A 95 10.97 -4.74 -1.59
N LEU A 96 11.61 -3.62 -1.97
CA LEU A 96 11.13 -2.30 -1.59
C LEU A 96 9.76 -1.96 -2.22
N LYS A 97 9.55 -2.30 -3.49
CA LYS A 97 8.26 -2.12 -4.19
C LYS A 97 7.16 -2.91 -3.49
N PHE A 98 7.44 -4.15 -3.07
CA PHE A 98 6.52 -4.96 -2.29
C PHE A 98 6.16 -4.31 -0.94
N MET A 99 7.16 -3.89 -0.16
CA MET A 99 6.90 -3.28 1.16
C MET A 99 6.13 -1.96 1.06
N ARG A 100 6.42 -1.13 0.03
CA ARG A 100 5.67 0.09 -0.26
C ARG A 100 4.22 -0.21 -0.63
N THR A 101 3.99 -1.25 -1.42
CA THR A 101 2.64 -1.72 -1.78
C THR A 101 1.87 -2.13 -0.53
N LEU A 102 2.47 -2.92 0.36
CA LEU A 102 1.85 -3.31 1.63
C LEU A 102 1.49 -2.11 2.51
N TRP A 103 2.40 -1.13 2.63
CA TRP A 103 2.13 0.09 3.39
C TRP A 103 0.94 0.87 2.82
N VAL A 104 0.87 1.08 1.49
CA VAL A 104 -0.27 1.76 0.87
C VAL A 104 -1.56 0.96 1.07
N CYS A 105 -1.53 -0.36 0.94
CA CYS A 105 -2.69 -1.21 1.21
C CYS A 105 -3.20 -1.04 2.64
N ASP A 106 -2.32 -1.01 3.63
CA ASP A 106 -2.71 -0.88 5.04
C ASP A 106 -3.30 0.50 5.35
N VAL A 107 -2.56 1.56 4.99
CA VAL A 107 -2.93 2.95 5.32
C VAL A 107 -4.20 3.42 4.59
N SER A 108 -4.52 2.80 3.45
CA SER A 108 -5.76 3.07 2.70
C SER A 108 -6.98 2.25 3.18
N GLY A 109 -6.84 1.47 4.26
CA GLY A 109 -7.92 0.67 4.82
C GLY A 109 -8.13 -0.68 4.13
N GLY A 110 -7.11 -1.18 3.42
CA GLY A 110 -7.14 -2.47 2.75
C GLY A 110 -6.90 -3.67 3.69
N PRO A 111 -7.03 -4.90 3.16
CA PRO A 111 -6.97 -6.12 3.96
C PRO A 111 -5.54 -6.55 4.32
N PHE A 112 -4.52 -5.98 3.68
CA PHE A 112 -3.12 -6.33 3.89
C PHE A 112 -2.49 -5.41 4.93
N LYS A 113 -1.82 -6.01 5.92
CA LYS A 113 -1.14 -5.27 6.99
C LYS A 113 0.34 -5.11 6.70
N PHE A 114 0.84 -3.90 6.92
CA PHE A 114 2.26 -3.62 6.88
C PHE A 114 2.90 -4.05 8.19
N VAL A 115 4.04 -4.74 8.09
CA VAL A 115 4.85 -5.11 9.25
C VAL A 115 6.26 -4.61 9.00
N ALA A 116 6.78 -3.80 9.93
CA ALA A 116 8.12 -3.25 9.83
C ALA A 116 9.17 -4.38 9.79
N THR A 117 10.12 -4.29 8.86
CA THR A 117 11.25 -5.23 8.80
C THR A 117 12.32 -4.92 9.85
N LYS A 118 12.33 -3.69 10.35
CA LYS A 118 13.13 -3.21 11.47
C LYS A 118 12.19 -2.48 12.42
N PRO A 119 11.91 -3.03 13.61
CA PRO A 119 11.11 -2.33 14.61
C PRO A 119 11.79 -1.03 15.02
N GLY A 120 10.99 0.00 15.24
CA GLY A 120 11.42 1.28 15.82
C GLY A 120 10.58 1.62 17.05
N THR A 121 10.59 2.89 17.39
CA THR A 121 9.70 3.53 18.36
C THR A 121 8.28 3.72 17.83
N THR A 122 8.09 3.82 16.52
CA THR A 122 6.75 3.89 15.90
C THR A 122 6.25 2.52 15.42
N PRO A 123 4.93 2.33 15.25
CA PRO A 123 4.39 1.09 14.69
C PRO A 123 4.92 0.74 13.29
N LEU A 124 5.29 1.75 12.50
CA LEU A 124 5.80 1.55 11.14
C LEU A 124 7.33 1.42 11.07
N GLY A 125 8.06 1.85 12.12
CA GLY A 125 9.52 1.77 12.17
C GLY A 125 10.22 2.51 11.03
N LEU A 126 9.58 3.55 10.47
CA LEU A 126 10.11 4.27 9.31
C LEU A 126 11.37 5.05 9.68
N GLU A 127 11.49 5.50 10.92
CA GLU A 127 12.70 6.11 11.44
C GLU A 127 13.91 5.18 11.30
N GLU A 128 13.79 3.92 11.73
CA GLU A 128 14.92 2.97 11.64
C GLU A 128 15.17 2.49 10.21
N ALA A 129 14.14 2.44 9.38
CA ALA A 129 14.29 2.13 7.97
C ALA A 129 15.05 3.22 7.20
N HIS A 130 14.94 4.49 7.61
CA HIS A 130 15.49 5.64 6.89
C HIS A 130 16.64 6.37 7.60
N ARG A 131 16.92 6.08 8.88
CA ARG A 131 17.93 6.76 9.72
C ARG A 131 19.29 6.95 9.02
N ASP A 132 19.83 5.87 8.47
CA ASP A 132 21.14 5.86 7.81
C ASP A 132 21.17 6.63 6.48
N LEU A 133 20.01 6.92 5.89
CA LEU A 133 19.90 7.67 4.64
C LEU A 133 20.05 9.18 4.87
N ARG A 134 19.81 9.66 6.11
CA ARG A 134 19.90 11.08 6.49
C ARG A 134 19.09 11.95 5.54
N ILE A 135 17.83 11.58 5.30
CA ILE A 135 16.92 12.25 4.35
C ILE A 135 16.52 13.60 4.92
N SER A 136 16.85 14.67 4.21
CA SER A 136 16.43 16.03 4.59
C SER A 136 14.93 16.26 4.34
N PRO A 137 14.31 17.24 5.02
CA PRO A 137 12.92 17.62 4.74
C PRO A 137 12.66 17.95 3.26
N ALA A 138 13.60 18.61 2.58
CA ALA A 138 13.47 18.95 1.16
C ALA A 138 13.56 17.71 0.25
N GLU A 139 14.39 16.72 0.62
CA GLU A 139 14.43 15.44 -0.11
C GLU A 139 13.14 14.64 0.09
N PHE A 140 12.57 14.67 1.30
CA PHE A 140 11.26 14.07 1.55
C PHE A 140 10.17 14.72 0.68
N ASP A 141 10.13 16.06 0.63
CA ASP A 141 9.16 16.80 -0.17
C ASP A 141 9.31 16.51 -1.67
N GLU A 142 10.54 16.30 -2.15
CA GLU A 142 10.76 15.88 -3.53
C GLU A 142 10.24 14.46 -3.81
N VAL A 143 10.38 13.52 -2.85
CA VAL A 143 9.77 12.19 -2.99
C VAL A 143 8.23 12.30 -3.01
N ALA A 144 7.65 13.16 -2.18
CA ALA A 144 6.20 13.42 -2.19
C ALA A 144 5.75 14.04 -3.53
N ALA A 145 6.55 14.94 -4.11
CA ALA A 145 6.29 15.50 -5.43
C ALA A 145 6.36 14.44 -6.55
N GLU A 146 7.31 13.49 -6.47
CA GLU A 146 7.38 12.34 -7.40
C GLU A 146 6.18 11.41 -7.27
N LEU A 147 5.68 11.20 -6.05
CA LEU A 147 4.43 10.48 -5.82
C LEU A 147 3.25 11.20 -6.48
N GLY A 148 3.13 12.52 -6.30
CA GLY A 148 2.13 13.34 -6.99
C GLY A 148 2.17 13.21 -8.51
N ARG A 149 3.37 13.31 -9.12
CA ARG A 149 3.57 13.09 -10.56
C ARG A 149 3.14 11.69 -11.01
N THR A 150 3.42 10.68 -10.20
CA THR A 150 3.01 9.30 -10.49
C THR A 150 1.48 9.15 -10.43
N LEU A 151 0.83 9.72 -9.42
CA LEU A 151 -0.63 9.68 -9.30
C LEU A 151 -1.31 10.39 -10.48
N ASP A 152 -0.75 11.51 -10.94
CA ASP A 152 -1.21 12.20 -12.15
C ASP A 152 -0.99 11.35 -13.42
N PHE A 153 0.14 10.63 -13.54
CA PHE A 153 0.40 9.70 -14.65
C PHE A 153 -0.68 8.60 -14.74
N PHE A 154 -1.10 8.06 -13.60
CA PHE A 154 -2.19 7.08 -13.52
C PHE A 154 -3.59 7.70 -13.55
N LYS A 155 -3.69 9.02 -13.59
CA LYS A 155 -4.97 9.77 -13.59
C LYS A 155 -5.84 9.42 -12.38
N VAL A 156 -5.21 9.22 -11.22
CA VAL A 156 -5.93 9.03 -9.96
C VAL A 156 -6.78 10.29 -9.68
N PRO A 157 -8.06 10.18 -9.29
CA PRO A 157 -8.88 11.37 -9.08
C PRO A 157 -8.39 12.21 -7.90
N LYS A 158 -8.64 13.52 -7.95
CA LYS A 158 -8.04 14.48 -7.01
C LYS A 158 -8.35 14.22 -5.52
N PRO A 159 -9.56 13.77 -5.12
CA PRO A 159 -9.82 13.40 -3.73
C PRO A 159 -8.89 12.29 -3.25
N GLU A 160 -8.77 11.19 -4.00
CA GLU A 160 -7.88 10.07 -3.67
C GLU A 160 -6.41 10.50 -3.66
N GLN A 161 -5.99 11.37 -4.59
CA GLN A 161 -4.63 11.91 -4.57
C GLN A 161 -4.32 12.68 -3.28
N ALA A 162 -5.26 13.53 -2.84
CA ALA A 162 -5.09 14.34 -1.63
C ALA A 162 -4.96 13.45 -0.39
N GLU A 163 -5.78 12.40 -0.29
CA GLU A 163 -5.72 11.45 0.82
C GLU A 163 -4.40 10.64 0.81
N VAL A 164 -3.96 10.17 -0.36
CA VAL A 164 -2.68 9.44 -0.48
C VAL A 164 -1.50 10.34 -0.10
N LEU A 165 -1.48 11.58 -0.56
CA LEU A 165 -0.40 12.53 -0.25
C LEU A 165 -0.44 12.96 1.22
N ALA A 166 -1.62 13.10 1.82
CA ALA A 166 -1.76 13.38 3.25
C ALA A 166 -1.24 12.20 4.11
N ALA A 167 -1.61 10.96 3.75
CA ALA A 167 -1.11 9.76 4.41
C ALA A 167 0.43 9.65 4.29
N PHE A 168 0.99 9.97 3.12
CA PHE A 168 2.44 10.03 2.94
C PHE A 168 3.09 11.10 3.82
N ALA A 169 2.56 12.32 3.80
CA ALA A 169 3.11 13.46 4.54
C ALA A 169 3.10 13.27 6.07
N ALA A 170 2.15 12.48 6.60
CA ALA A 170 2.07 12.16 8.03
C ALA A 170 3.34 11.47 8.57
N HIS A 171 4.16 10.88 7.71
CA HIS A 171 5.40 10.18 8.09
C HIS A 171 6.68 11.02 7.95
N LYS A 172 6.56 12.32 7.67
CA LYS A 172 7.72 13.18 7.42
C LYS A 172 8.70 13.20 8.60
N ASP A 173 8.20 13.29 9.82
CA ASP A 173 9.04 13.35 11.02
C ASP A 173 9.81 12.04 11.24
N GLU A 174 9.17 10.88 11.02
CA GLU A 174 9.82 9.57 11.12
C GLU A 174 10.94 9.44 10.09
N VAL A 175 10.63 9.70 8.81
CA VAL A 175 11.58 9.51 7.70
C VAL A 175 12.78 10.46 7.79
N THR A 176 12.58 11.66 8.33
CA THR A 176 13.61 12.69 8.46
C THR A 176 14.32 12.69 9.81
N ALA A 177 13.94 11.82 10.76
CA ALA A 177 14.52 11.75 12.11
C ALA A 177 16.05 11.67 12.09
N GLY A 178 16.62 10.82 11.22
CA GLY A 178 18.07 10.68 11.08
C GLY A 178 18.75 11.95 10.57
N TYR A 179 18.07 12.85 9.86
CA TYR A 179 18.67 14.11 9.41
C TYR A 179 18.84 15.12 10.55
N VAL A 180 17.88 15.15 11.49
CA VAL A 180 17.86 16.12 12.60
C VAL A 180 18.85 15.75 13.70
N GLU A 181 19.09 14.46 13.92
CA GLU A 181 20.12 13.98 14.84
C GLU A 181 21.51 14.42 14.35
N ARG A 182 22.06 15.49 14.93
CA ARG A 182 23.46 15.89 14.67
C ARG A 182 24.37 14.71 15.00
N GLY A 183 25.16 14.29 14.00
CA GLY A 183 26.33 13.45 14.25
C GLY A 183 27.42 14.25 14.97
#